data_AF-T0GNL3-F1
#
_entry.id   AF-T0GNL3-F1
#
_cell.length_a   1.000
_cell.length_b   1.000
_cell.length_c   1.000
_cell.angle_alpha   90.00
_cell.angle_beta   90.00
_cell.angle_gamma   90.00
#
_symmetry.space_group_name_H-M   'P 1'
#
loop_
_entity.id
_entity.type
_entity.pdbx_description
1 polymer ?
#
loop_
_entity_poly.entity_id
_entity_poly.type
_entity_poly.pdbx_seq_one_letter_code
_entity_poly.pdbx_strand_id
1 'polypeptide(L)'
;MSGATARTPWRILKQEADPARYLPYARHIDENVIALDGRDLMMMFKLEGMAFETADPVHLNDWHEKLNGTLRNIADDRLAIWTHIVRRPITDYPEGEFRSAFAADLDAKYRARVTAKRMFVNGLCCKDWRQSEVGCRSAPIRRLLRNGG
;
A
#
# COMPACT_ATOMS: atom_id res chain seq x y z
N MET A 1 6.96 12.04 24.00
CA MET A 1 7.41 13.29 23.33
C MET A 1 6.59 13.46 22.07
N SER A 2 5.79 14.53 22.03
CA SER A 2 4.74 14.80 21.04
C SER A 2 5.34 15.23 19.70
N GLY A 3 5.11 14.46 18.63
CA GLY A 3 5.45 14.86 17.26
C GLY A 3 4.52 15.97 16.80
N ALA A 4 5.01 17.20 16.75
CA ALA A 4 4.26 18.34 16.26
C ALA A 4 3.91 18.14 14.78
N THR A 5 2.63 17.90 14.48
CA THR A 5 2.10 17.88 13.11
C THR A 5 2.20 19.29 12.55
N ALA A 6 3.21 19.54 11.72
CA ALA A 6 3.36 20.82 11.04
C ALA A 6 2.10 21.06 10.19
N ARG A 7 1.23 21.98 10.62
CA ARG A 7 0.03 22.36 9.87
C ARG A 7 0.46 23.06 8.59
N THR A 8 0.01 22.54 7.45
CA THR A 8 0.28 23.13 6.13
C THR A 8 -0.15 24.60 6.12
N PRO A 9 0.71 25.55 5.72
CA PRO A 9 0.37 26.97 5.65
C PRO A 9 -0.89 27.22 4.81
N TRP A 10 -1.81 28.06 5.31
CA TRP A 10 -3.11 28.34 4.67
C TRP A 10 -3.02 28.80 3.21
N ARG A 11 -1.93 29.47 2.83
CA ARG A 11 -1.66 29.94 1.47
C ARG A 11 -1.50 28.78 0.48
N ILE A 12 -0.96 27.65 0.94
CA ILE A 12 -0.78 26.42 0.16
C ILE A 12 -2.12 25.69 0.04
N LEU A 13 -2.88 25.58 1.14
CA LEU A 13 -4.21 24.95 1.15
C LEU A 13 -5.21 25.63 0.21
N LYS A 14 -5.13 26.95 0.01
CA LYS A 14 -5.98 27.66 -0.97
C LYS A 14 -5.61 27.38 -2.43
N GLN A 15 -4.39 26.92 -2.69
CA GLN A 15 -3.91 26.58 -4.03
C GLN A 15 -4.09 25.09 -4.33
N GLU A 16 -4.28 24.26 -3.31
CA GLU A 16 -4.67 22.86 -3.47
C GLU A 16 -6.08 22.79 -4.06
N ALA A 17 -6.21 22.04 -5.15
CA ALA A 17 -7.50 21.79 -5.75
C ALA A 17 -8.37 20.97 -4.77
N ASP A 18 -9.66 21.29 -4.73
CA ASP A 18 -10.63 20.64 -3.82
C ASP A 18 -10.46 19.11 -3.88
N PRO A 19 -10.14 18.44 -2.75
CA PRO A 19 -9.95 16.99 -2.72
C PRO A 19 -11.17 16.22 -3.21
N ALA A 20 -12.38 16.76 -3.01
CA ALA A 20 -13.63 16.16 -3.47
C ALA A 20 -13.68 16.00 -5.00
N ARG A 21 -12.89 16.80 -5.74
CA ARG A 21 -12.75 16.69 -7.19
C ARG A 21 -12.00 15.43 -7.64
N TYR A 22 -11.14 14.87 -6.78
CA TYR A 22 -10.29 13.71 -7.10
C TYR A 22 -10.66 12.47 -6.28
N LEU A 23 -11.40 12.63 -5.20
CA LEU A 23 -11.81 11.59 -4.27
C LEU A 23 -13.34 11.51 -4.26
N PRO A 24 -13.95 10.76 -5.20
CA PRO A 24 -15.41 10.70 -5.35
C PRO A 24 -16.07 9.82 -4.29
N TYR A 25 -15.77 10.04 -3.01
CA TYR A 25 -16.30 9.29 -1.88
C TYR A 25 -17.68 9.83 -1.49
N ALA A 26 -18.71 9.02 -1.70
CA ALA A 26 -20.07 9.40 -1.37
C ALA A 26 -20.41 9.10 0.10
N ARG A 27 -20.19 7.86 0.52
CA ARG A 27 -20.51 7.39 1.89
C ARG A 27 -19.81 6.09 2.23
N HIS A 28 -19.65 5.80 3.51
CA HIS A 28 -19.29 4.45 3.97
C HIS A 28 -20.56 3.60 3.99
N ILE A 29 -20.52 2.43 3.35
CA ILE A 29 -21.57 1.41 3.49
C ILE A 29 -21.34 0.60 4.76
N ASP A 30 -20.06 0.28 5.01
CA ASP A 30 -19.58 -0.45 6.17
C ASP A 30 -18.17 0.03 6.52
N GLU A 31 -17.58 -0.47 7.61
CA GLU A 31 -16.23 -0.13 8.07
C GLU A 31 -15.16 -0.29 6.98
N ASN A 32 -15.31 -1.30 6.13
CA ASN A 32 -14.33 -1.66 5.10
C ASN A 32 -14.74 -1.31 3.67
N VAL A 33 -15.96 -0.78 3.46
CA VAL A 33 -16.55 -0.57 2.12
C VAL A 33 -17.05 0.86 1.97
N ILE A 34 -16.53 1.56 0.96
CA ILE A 34 -16.89 2.93 0.62
C ILE A 34 -17.66 2.94 -0.69
N ALA A 35 -18.86 3.51 -0.70
CA ALA A 35 -19.58 3.84 -1.92
C ALA A 35 -19.03 5.12 -2.53
N LEU A 36 -18.85 5.09 -3.84
CA LEU A 36 -18.42 6.25 -4.62
C LEU A 36 -19.62 6.92 -5.29
N ASP A 37 -19.45 8.15 -5.75
CA ASP A 37 -20.52 8.93 -6.41
C ASP A 37 -21.13 8.21 -7.62
N GLY A 38 -20.32 7.39 -8.30
CA GLY A 38 -20.71 6.59 -9.47
C GLY A 38 -21.48 5.30 -9.18
N ARG A 39 -21.89 5.04 -7.93
CA ARG A 39 -22.44 3.75 -7.47
C ARG A 39 -21.47 2.56 -7.57
N ASP A 40 -20.18 2.86 -7.69
CA ASP A 40 -19.10 1.89 -7.55
C ASP A 40 -18.77 1.72 -6.06
N LEU A 41 -18.21 0.56 -5.71
CA LEU A 41 -17.76 0.26 -4.36
C LEU A 41 -16.23 0.21 -4.33
N MET A 42 -15.64 0.80 -3.31
CA MET A 42 -14.20 0.72 -3.04
C MET A 42 -13.95 -0.01 -1.72
N MET A 43 -12.99 -0.93 -1.73
CA MET A 43 -12.42 -1.54 -0.53
C MET A 43 -10.93 -1.29 -0.49
N MET A 44 -10.35 -1.20 0.71
CA MET A 44 -8.91 -1.10 0.88
C MET A 44 -8.42 -2.14 1.87
N PHE A 45 -7.39 -2.89 1.46
CA PHE A 45 -6.68 -3.79 2.36
C PHE A 45 -5.18 -3.51 2.33
N LYS A 46 -4.56 -3.64 3.51
CA LYS A 46 -3.12 -3.54 3.69
C LYS A 46 -2.54 -4.95 3.63
N LEU A 47 -1.63 -5.18 2.69
CA LEU A 47 -0.77 -6.35 2.69
C LEU A 47 0.59 -5.96 3.27
N GLU A 48 1.09 -6.80 4.17
CA GLU A 48 2.45 -6.66 4.69
C GLU A 48 3.44 -7.13 3.63
N GLY A 49 4.52 -6.38 3.45
CA GLY A 49 5.58 -6.77 2.52
C GLY A 49 6.32 -8.01 3.02
N MET A 50 6.81 -8.83 2.09
CA MET A 50 7.69 -9.97 2.40
C MET A 50 9.17 -9.55 2.33
N ALA A 51 10.01 -10.20 3.16
CA ALA A 51 11.46 -10.00 3.16
C ALA A 51 12.08 -10.52 1.86
N PHE A 52 12.51 -9.60 0.98
CA PHE A 52 13.07 -9.94 -0.32
C PHE A 52 14.52 -10.44 -0.24
N GLU A 53 15.32 -9.98 0.74
CA GLU A 53 16.77 -10.23 0.77
C GLU A 53 17.17 -11.61 1.31
N THR A 54 16.28 -12.29 2.04
CA THR A 54 16.54 -13.59 2.68
C THR A 54 15.67 -14.72 2.15
N ALA A 55 14.78 -14.45 1.19
CA ALA A 55 13.92 -15.47 0.60
C ALA A 55 14.67 -16.21 -0.52
N ASP A 56 14.60 -17.54 -0.51
CA ASP A 56 15.10 -18.38 -1.61
C ASP A 56 14.38 -18.01 -2.92
N PRO A 57 15.10 -17.85 -4.05
CA PRO A 57 14.51 -17.59 -5.36
C PRO A 57 13.36 -18.54 -5.74
N VAL A 58 13.41 -19.81 -5.32
CA VAL A 58 12.34 -20.80 -5.58
C VAL A 58 11.06 -20.38 -4.88
N HIS A 59 11.14 -20.05 -3.59
CA HIS A 59 9.99 -19.59 -2.82
C HIS A 59 9.41 -18.32 -3.42
N LEU A 60 10.25 -17.37 -3.84
CA LEU A 60 9.82 -16.12 -4.46
C LEU A 60 9.03 -16.39 -5.75
N ASN A 61 9.50 -17.31 -6.59
CA ASN A 61 8.79 -17.68 -7.82
C ASN A 61 7.44 -18.35 -7.51
N ASP A 62 7.39 -19.27 -6.55
CA ASP A 62 6.14 -19.91 -6.12
C ASP A 62 5.11 -18.88 -5.63
N TRP A 63 5.55 -17.84 -4.91
CA TRP A 63 4.68 -16.74 -4.50
C TRP A 63 4.16 -15.92 -5.67
N HIS A 64 4.99 -15.65 -6.68
CA HIS A 64 4.55 -14.98 -7.90
C HIS A 64 3.52 -15.80 -8.67
N GLU A 65 3.73 -17.11 -8.79
CA GLU A 65 2.78 -18.01 -9.46
C GLU A 65 1.46 -18.07 -8.71
N LYS A 66 1.48 -18.20 -7.38
CA LYS A 66 0.27 -18.18 -6.54
C LYS A 66 -0.49 -16.86 -6.68
N LEU A 67 0.22 -15.72 -6.58
CA LEU A 67 -0.40 -14.40 -6.74
C LEU A 67 -1.05 -14.24 -8.12
N ASN A 68 -0.34 -14.63 -9.18
CA ASN A 68 -0.86 -14.57 -10.54
C ASN A 68 -2.09 -15.48 -10.72
N GLY A 69 -2.05 -16.68 -10.15
CA GLY A 69 -3.19 -17.59 -10.14
C GLY A 69 -4.40 -16.98 -9.44
N THR A 70 -4.21 -16.42 -8.24
CA THR A 70 -5.27 -15.74 -7.51
C THR A 70 -5.85 -14.57 -8.29
N LEU A 71 -5.00 -13.69 -8.85
CA LEU A 71 -5.45 -12.54 -9.65
C LEU A 71 -6.24 -12.97 -10.89
N ARG A 72 -5.85 -14.06 -11.55
CA ARG A 72 -6.60 -14.62 -12.68
C ARG A 72 -7.94 -15.22 -12.26
N ASN A 73 -7.99 -15.89 -11.12
CA ASN A 73 -9.22 -16.51 -10.63
C ASN A 73 -10.29 -15.50 -10.20
N ILE A 74 -9.88 -14.32 -9.72
CA ILE A 74 -10.79 -13.24 -9.33
C ILE A 74 -11.04 -12.24 -10.46
N ALA A 75 -10.38 -12.37 -11.61
CA ALA A 75 -10.51 -11.43 -12.71
C ALA A 75 -11.96 -11.41 -13.22
N ASP A 76 -12.59 -10.25 -13.14
CA ASP A 76 -13.94 -9.98 -13.60
C ASP A 76 -13.95 -8.57 -14.22
N ASP A 77 -14.75 -8.35 -15.26
CA ASP A 77 -14.85 -7.03 -15.93
C ASP A 77 -15.32 -5.91 -15.00
N ARG A 78 -15.93 -6.28 -13.88
CA ARG A 78 -16.48 -5.38 -12.87
C ARG A 78 -15.53 -5.17 -11.70
N LEU A 79 -14.37 -5.82 -11.72
CA LEU A 79 -13.33 -5.77 -10.70
C LEU A 79 -12.12 -5.00 -11.22
N ALA A 80 -11.74 -3.92 -10.54
CA ALA A 80 -10.50 -3.22 -10.82
C ALA A 80 -9.64 -3.14 -9.56
N ILE A 81 -8.43 -3.71 -9.66
CA ILE A 81 -7.46 -3.79 -8.56
C ILE A 81 -6.37 -2.76 -8.80
N TRP A 82 -6.11 -1.91 -7.80
CA TRP A 82 -5.02 -0.95 -7.83
C TRP A 82 -4.07 -1.13 -6.66
N THR A 83 -2.79 -1.32 -6.94
CA THR A 83 -1.75 -1.51 -5.93
C THR A 83 -0.98 -0.21 -5.69
N HIS A 84 -0.92 0.23 -4.43
CA HIS A 84 -0.08 1.32 -3.98
C HIS A 84 1.03 0.80 -3.05
N ILE A 85 2.28 1.09 -3.38
CA ILE A 85 3.43 0.73 -2.54
C ILE A 85 3.80 1.93 -1.68
N VAL A 86 3.64 1.81 -0.37
CA VAL A 86 4.04 2.83 0.62
C VAL A 86 5.35 2.38 1.25
N ARG A 87 6.46 3.04 0.88
CA ARG A 87 7.78 2.78 1.45
C ARG A 87 8.00 3.69 2.66
N ARG A 88 8.21 3.09 3.83
CA ARG A 88 8.49 3.83 5.07
C ARG A 88 9.92 3.51 5.53
N PRO A 89 10.76 4.53 5.80
CA PRO A 89 12.06 4.29 6.39
C PRO A 89 11.86 3.70 7.80
N ILE A 90 12.60 2.65 8.12
CA ILE A 90 12.61 2.04 9.44
C ILE A 90 14.04 2.06 9.99
N THR A 91 14.16 2.23 11.30
CA THR A 91 15.44 2.12 12.02
C THR A 91 15.39 1.06 13.11
N ASP A 92 14.27 0.37 13.27
CA ASP A 92 14.09 -0.67 14.28
C ASP A 92 14.94 -1.88 13.93
N TYR A 93 15.80 -2.24 14.87
CA TYR A 93 16.55 -3.48 14.89
C TYR A 93 16.14 -4.24 16.16
N PRO A 94 15.75 -5.52 16.08
CA PRO A 94 15.29 -6.27 17.25
C PRO A 94 16.40 -6.36 18.30
N GLU A 95 16.07 -6.08 19.56
CA GLU A 95 16.97 -6.38 20.68
C GLU A 95 16.97 -7.88 20.95
N GLY A 96 18.14 -8.48 21.14
CA GLY A 96 18.30 -9.91 21.40
C GLY A 96 19.21 -10.18 22.60
N GLU A 97 18.81 -11.08 23.48
CA GLU A 97 19.68 -11.59 24.54
C GLU A 97 20.46 -12.81 24.04
N PHE A 98 21.78 -12.69 23.94
CA PHE A 98 22.65 -13.75 23.44
C PHE A 98 23.43 -14.40 24.58
N ARG A 99 23.42 -15.75 24.62
CA ARG A 99 24.15 -16.53 25.63
C ARG A 99 25.66 -16.58 25.39
N SER A 100 26.13 -16.31 24.16
CA SER A 100 27.53 -16.42 23.76
C SER A 100 28.12 -15.05 23.45
N ALA A 101 29.36 -14.81 23.91
CA ALA A 101 30.10 -13.58 23.60
C ALA A 101 30.35 -13.40 22.10
N PHE A 102 30.53 -14.49 21.34
CA PHE A 102 30.65 -14.44 19.89
C PHE A 102 29.34 -14.00 19.23
N ALA A 103 28.20 -14.50 19.70
CA ALA A 103 26.89 -14.14 19.15
C ALA A 103 26.56 -12.66 19.42
N ALA A 104 26.94 -12.14 20.60
CA ALA A 104 26.80 -10.72 20.92
C ALA A 104 27.71 -9.82 20.06
N ASP A 105 28.97 -10.20 19.84
CA ASP A 105 29.89 -9.45 18.96
C ASP A 105 29.45 -9.49 17.48
N LEU A 106 28.94 -10.64 17.02
CA LEU A 106 28.37 -10.79 15.69
C LEU A 106 27.13 -9.90 15.50
N ASP A 107 26.21 -9.90 16.47
CA ASP A 107 25.02 -9.05 16.45
C ASP A 107 25.39 -7.56 16.44
N ALA A 108 26.33 -7.13 17.27
CA ALA A 108 26.78 -5.73 17.30
C ALA A 108 27.37 -5.27 15.97
N LYS A 109 28.22 -6.09 15.34
CA LYS A 109 28.79 -5.82 14.01
C LYS A 109 27.73 -5.82 12.92
N TYR A 110 26.78 -6.74 13.00
CA TYR A 110 25.68 -6.85 12.04
C TYR A 110 24.73 -5.65 12.15
N ARG A 111 24.32 -5.26 13.37
CA ARG A 111 23.57 -4.03 13.67
C ARG A 111 24.26 -2.81 13.07
N ALA A 112 25.56 -2.62 13.33
CA ALA A 112 26.31 -1.49 12.79
C ALA A 112 26.28 -1.44 11.25
N ARG A 113 26.38 -2.60 10.58
CA ARG A 113 26.34 -2.69 9.11
C ARG A 113 24.94 -2.44 8.54
N VAL A 114 23.90 -2.95 9.21
CA VAL A 114 22.51 -2.87 8.75
C VAL A 114 21.95 -1.47 8.97
N THR A 115 22.19 -0.85 10.13
CA THR A 115 21.76 0.53 10.43
C THR A 115 22.53 1.58 9.61
N ALA A 116 23.73 1.26 9.10
CA ALA A 116 24.44 2.12 8.16
C ALA A 116 23.71 2.28 6.81
N LYS A 117 22.81 1.36 6.47
CA LYS A 117 21.95 1.45 5.27
C LYS A 117 20.55 1.92 5.66
N ARG A 118 19.91 2.72 4.80
CA ARG A 118 18.50 3.07 4.97
C ARG A 118 17.64 1.84 4.75
N MET A 119 17.08 1.30 5.82
CA MET A 119 16.11 0.22 5.76
C MET A 119 14.72 0.79 5.44
N PHE A 120 13.93 0.04 4.67
CA PHE A 120 12.57 0.40 4.31
C PHE A 120 11.64 -0.78 4.53
N VAL A 121 10.47 -0.50 5.12
CA VAL A 121 9.34 -1.43 5.11
C VAL A 121 8.40 -1.03 3.97
N ASN A 122 8.04 -2.01 3.14
CA ASN A 122 7.04 -1.83 2.10
C ASN A 122 5.67 -2.23 2.67
N GLY A 123 4.76 -1.28 2.79
CA GLY A 123 3.33 -1.56 2.97
C GLY A 123 2.64 -1.51 1.63
N LEU A 124 1.94 -2.57 1.25
CA LEU A 124 1.14 -2.60 0.04
C LEU A 124 -0.30 -2.27 0.41
N CYS A 125 -0.88 -1.25 -0.21
CA CYS A 125 -2.30 -0.95 -0.07
C CYS A 125 -2.98 -1.27 -1.39
N CYS A 126 -3.89 -2.22 -1.37
CA CYS A 126 -4.70 -2.55 -2.53
C CYS A 126 -6.05 -1.85 -2.42
N LYS A 127 -6.42 -1.09 -3.45
CA LYS A 127 -7.77 -0.58 -3.62
C LYS A 127 -8.49 -1.47 -4.61
N ASP A 128 -9.55 -2.10 -4.16
CA ASP A 128 -10.42 -2.89 -5.01
C ASP A 128 -11.68 -2.08 -5.34
N TRP A 129 -12.07 -2.09 -6.61
CA TRP A 129 -13.23 -1.39 -7.14
C TRP A 129 -14.20 -2.39 -7.74
N ARG A 130 -15.45 -2.39 -7.26
CA ARG A 130 -16.52 -3.24 -7.78
C ARG A 130 -17.66 -2.40 -8.36
N GLN A 131 -17.95 -2.60 -9.64
CA GLN A 131 -19.07 -1.92 -10.30
C GLN A 131 -20.41 -2.58 -9.93
N SER A 132 -21.41 -1.81 -9.49
CA SER A 132 -22.73 -2.35 -9.11
C SER A 132 -23.62 -2.70 -10.33
N GLU A 133 -24.57 -3.63 -10.16
CA GLU A 133 -25.39 -4.24 -11.25
C GLU A 133 -26.34 -3.27 -11.95
N VAL A 134 -26.48 -2.05 -11.42
CA VAL A 134 -27.54 -1.13 -11.82
C VAL A 134 -27.10 -0.35 -13.06
N GLY A 135 -27.14 -1.02 -14.20
CA GLY A 135 -27.23 -0.45 -15.54
C GLY A 135 -26.48 0.86 -15.77
N CYS A 136 -25.14 0.81 -15.82
CA CYS A 136 -24.37 1.91 -16.40
C CYS A 136 -23.38 1.35 -17.43
N ARG A 137 -23.82 1.35 -18.69
CA ARG A 137 -22.96 1.14 -19.86
C ARG A 137 -21.82 2.17 -19.82
N SER A 138 -20.61 1.67 -19.63
CA SER A 138 -19.31 2.29 -19.93
C SER A 138 -19.10 3.80 -19.67
N ALA A 139 -18.16 4.05 -18.74
CA ALA A 139 -17.19 5.15 -18.69
C ALA A 139 -17.55 6.44 -17.92
N PRO A 140 -16.80 6.68 -16.83
CA PRO A 140 -16.05 7.93 -16.67
C PRO A 140 -14.54 7.73 -16.54
N ILE A 141 -14.05 6.55 -16.13
CA ILE A 141 -12.63 6.36 -15.74
C ILE A 141 -11.67 6.40 -16.94
N ARG A 142 -12.12 6.07 -18.16
CA ARG A 142 -11.29 6.24 -19.38
C ARG A 142 -10.89 7.71 -19.62
N ARG A 143 -11.61 8.67 -19.02
CA ARG A 143 -11.32 10.11 -19.13
C ARG A 143 -10.23 10.58 -18.17
N LEU A 144 -10.01 9.90 -17.05
CA LEU A 144 -9.00 10.28 -16.05
C LEU A 144 -7.58 9.86 -16.46
N LEU A 145 -7.43 8.78 -17.23
CA LEU A 145 -6.12 8.30 -17.71
C LEU A 145 -5.57 9.09 -18.91
N ARG A 146 -6.33 10.02 -19.51
CA ARG A 146 -5.89 10.81 -20.67
C ARG A 146 -5.32 12.19 -20.32
N ASN A 147 -5.49 12.67 -19.09
CA ASN A 147 -5.10 14.03 -18.68
C ASN A 147 -3.92 14.07 -17.69
N GLY A 148 -3.13 12.99 -17.61
CA GLY A 148 -1.91 12.90 -16.79
C GLY A 148 -0.62 12.91 -17.62
N GLY A 149 -0.58 13.70 -18.69
CA GLY A 149 0.64 13.99 -19.47
C GLY A 149 1.22 15.34 -19.09
#